data_AF-A0AA40KK88-F1
#
_entry.id   AF-A0AA40KK88-F1
#
_cell.length_a   1.000
_cell.length_b   1.000
_cell.length_c   1.000
_cell.angle_alpha   90.00
_cell.angle_beta   90.00
_cell.angle_gamma   90.00
#
_symmetry.space_group_name_H-M   'P 1'
#
loop_
_entity.id
_entity.type
_entity.pdbx_description
1 polymer ?
#
loop_
_entity_poly.entity_id
_entity_poly.type
_entity_poly.pdbx_seq_one_letter_code
_entity_poly.pdbx_strand_id
1 'polypeptide(L)'
;MVKVKCTDLRTKDKNELLKQVTELKTELTTLRVAKVTGGAASKLSKIRVVRKAIARVYIIMHQKQKENLRLLYKNHKYKPLDLRPKKTRAIRRALTPYQANRKTPKEIRKRSAFPPRKYALKV
;
A
#
# COMPACT_ATOMS: atom_id res chain seq x y z
N MET A 1 -14.13 15.08 -21.99
CA MET A 1 -14.32 14.25 -20.78
C MET A 1 -13.28 14.69 -19.77
N VAL A 2 -13.73 15.20 -18.62
CA VAL A 2 -12.85 15.74 -17.58
C VAL A 2 -11.98 14.62 -17.02
N LYS A 3 -10.68 14.88 -16.85
CA LYS A 3 -9.72 13.93 -16.29
C LYS A 3 -10.12 13.60 -14.84
N VAL A 4 -10.58 12.37 -14.59
CA VAL A 4 -10.90 11.88 -13.23
C VAL A 4 -9.68 12.03 -12.30
N LYS A 5 -9.77 12.87 -11.28
CA LYS A 5 -8.68 13.05 -10.30
C LYS A 5 -8.85 12.08 -9.13
N CYS A 6 -7.74 11.58 -8.60
CA CYS A 6 -7.78 10.64 -7.49
C CYS A 6 -8.22 11.29 -6.17
N THR A 7 -7.95 12.59 -6.00
CA THR A 7 -8.39 13.38 -4.84
C THR A 7 -9.91 13.32 -4.68
N ASP A 8 -10.62 13.56 -5.78
CA ASP A 8 -12.07 13.67 -5.81
C ASP A 8 -12.74 12.30 -5.64
N LEU A 9 -12.01 11.20 -5.90
CA LEU A 9 -12.49 9.83 -5.66
C LEU A 9 -12.35 9.39 -4.20
N ARG A 10 -11.46 10.04 -3.42
CA ARG A 10 -11.25 9.67 -2.01
C ARG A 10 -12.42 10.10 -1.13
N THR A 11 -13.14 11.15 -1.49
CA THR A 11 -14.32 11.64 -0.74
C THR A 11 -15.58 10.82 -1.02
N LYS A 12 -15.63 10.10 -2.15
CA LYS A 12 -16.81 9.32 -2.58
C LYS A 12 -17.00 8.00 -1.84
N ASP A 13 -18.24 7.55 -1.79
CA ASP A 13 -18.62 6.27 -1.19
C ASP A 13 -18.39 5.07 -2.12
N LYS A 14 -18.38 3.87 -1.53
CA LYS A 14 -18.15 2.61 -2.28
C LYS A 14 -19.18 2.42 -3.39
N ASN A 15 -20.45 2.72 -3.13
CA ASN A 15 -21.54 2.54 -4.08
C ASN A 15 -21.40 3.51 -5.27
N GLU A 16 -21.00 4.76 -5.01
CA GLU A 16 -20.72 5.74 -6.06
C GLU A 16 -19.53 5.34 -6.91
N LEU A 17 -18.45 4.84 -6.30
CA LEU A 17 -17.27 4.35 -7.02
C LEU A 17 -17.63 3.14 -7.90
N LEU A 18 -18.48 2.24 -7.42
CA LEU A 18 -18.97 1.09 -8.20
C LEU A 18 -19.78 1.54 -9.43
N LYS A 19 -20.72 2.47 -9.24
CA LYS A 19 -21.49 3.06 -10.33
C LYS A 19 -20.59 3.76 -11.36
N GLN A 20 -19.60 4.51 -10.90
CA GLN A 20 -18.64 5.17 -11.79
C GLN A 20 -17.80 4.16 -12.57
N VAL A 21 -17.44 3.01 -11.98
CA VAL A 21 -16.73 1.93 -12.71
C VAL A 21 -17.59 1.29 -13.77
N THR A 22 -18.87 1.03 -13.51
CA THR A 22 -19.77 0.40 -14.49
C THR A 22 -19.98 1.32 -15.70
N GLU A 23 -20.22 2.61 -15.47
CA GLU A 23 -20.33 3.64 -16.52
C GLU A 23 -19.05 3.76 -17.36
N LEU A 24 -17.87 3.79 -16.73
CA LEU A 24 -16.60 3.85 -17.46
C LEU A 24 -16.33 2.56 -18.27
N LYS A 25 -16.80 1.41 -17.79
CA LYS A 25 -16.67 0.14 -18.52
C LYS A 25 -17.60 0.08 -19.74
N THR A 26 -18.84 0.55 -19.61
CA THR A 26 -19.76 0.62 -20.76
C THR A 26 -19.23 1.58 -21.81
N GLU A 27 -18.72 2.74 -21.42
CA GLU A 27 -18.04 3.69 -22.32
C GLU A 27 -16.81 3.04 -23.00
N LEU A 28 -16.00 2.29 -22.25
CA LEU A 28 -14.86 1.59 -22.85
C LEU A 28 -15.30 0.56 -23.90
N THR A 29 -16.40 -0.15 -23.66
CA THR A 29 -16.94 -1.13 -24.62
C THR A 29 -17.44 -0.44 -25.88
N THR A 30 -18.18 0.67 -25.78
CA THR A 30 -18.64 1.41 -26.96
C THR A 30 -17.46 1.97 -27.77
N LEU A 31 -16.41 2.47 -27.11
CA LEU A 31 -15.19 2.93 -27.78
C LEU A 31 -14.41 1.80 -28.46
N ARG A 32 -14.47 0.57 -27.93
CA ARG A 32 -13.86 -0.61 -28.57
C ARG A 32 -14.61 -1.04 -29.82
N VAL A 33 -15.95 -1.02 -29.81
CA VAL A 33 -16.76 -1.26 -31.00
C VAL A 33 -16.44 -0.21 -32.07
N ALA A 34 -16.43 1.07 -31.69
CA ALA A 34 -16.09 2.16 -32.60
C ALA A 34 -14.67 2.04 -33.20
N LYS A 35 -13.73 1.40 -32.49
CA LYS A 35 -12.39 1.12 -33.03
C LYS A 35 -12.44 0.11 -34.18
N VAL A 36 -13.28 -0.91 -34.10
CA VAL A 36 -13.41 -1.95 -35.12
C VAL A 36 -14.15 -1.41 -36.35
N THR A 37 -15.17 -0.58 -36.15
CA THR A 37 -15.97 -0.01 -37.24
C THR A 37 -15.33 1.21 -37.93
N GLY A 38 -14.02 1.43 -37.77
CA GLY A 38 -13.31 2.54 -38.41
C GLY A 38 -13.68 3.95 -37.90
N GLY A 39 -14.02 4.09 -36.61
CA GLY A 39 -14.45 5.36 -36.03
C GLY A 39 -13.37 6.45 -35.98
N ALA A 40 -13.81 7.70 -35.79
CA ALA A 40 -12.94 8.88 -35.77
C ALA A 40 -11.78 8.80 -34.76
N ALA A 41 -10.63 9.39 -35.11
CA ALA A 41 -9.42 9.42 -34.29
C ALA A 41 -9.64 10.00 -32.88
N SER A 42 -10.57 10.95 -32.74
CA SER A 42 -10.97 11.55 -31.45
C SER A 42 -11.64 10.56 -30.49
N LYS A 43 -12.31 9.52 -31.00
CA LYS A 43 -12.86 8.41 -30.18
C LYS A 43 -11.75 7.43 -29.81
N LEU A 44 -10.81 7.16 -30.71
CA LEU A 44 -9.70 6.24 -30.46
C LEU A 44 -8.75 6.76 -29.36
N SER A 45 -8.46 8.05 -29.34
CA SER A 45 -7.61 8.66 -28.31
C SER A 45 -8.21 8.57 -26.90
N LYS A 46 -9.54 8.58 -26.77
CA LYS A 46 -10.26 8.43 -25.49
C LYS A 46 -10.09 7.07 -24.84
N ILE A 47 -9.82 6.00 -25.61
CA ILE A 47 -9.63 4.63 -25.06
C ILE A 47 -8.57 4.61 -23.96
N ARG A 48 -7.43 5.27 -24.19
CA ARG A 48 -6.34 5.34 -23.20
C ARG A 48 -6.76 6.11 -21.95
N VAL A 49 -7.53 7.19 -22.13
CA VAL A 49 -8.01 8.05 -21.04
C VAL A 49 -8.98 7.29 -20.15
N VAL A 50 -9.97 6.62 -20.73
CA VAL A 50 -10.98 5.83 -20.01
C VAL A 50 -10.33 4.63 -19.31
N ARG A 51 -9.41 3.91 -19.96
CA ARG A 51 -8.64 2.82 -19.30
C ARG A 51 -7.89 3.30 -18.06
N LYS A 52 -7.21 4.45 -18.16
CA LYS A 52 -6.51 5.03 -17.01
C LYS A 52 -7.49 5.51 -15.93
N ALA A 53 -8.67 6.00 -16.30
CA ALA A 53 -9.71 6.39 -15.34
C ALA A 53 -10.24 5.18 -14.55
N ILE A 54 -10.57 4.06 -15.23
CA ILE A 54 -10.99 2.80 -14.59
C ILE A 54 -9.93 2.33 -13.57
N ALA A 55 -8.65 2.33 -13.97
CA ALA A 55 -7.57 1.94 -13.09
C ALA A 55 -7.47 2.83 -11.83
N ARG A 56 -7.64 4.15 -11.97
CA ARG A 56 -7.64 5.09 -10.82
C ARG A 56 -8.76 4.78 -9.83
N VAL A 57 -9.98 4.50 -10.33
CA VAL A 57 -11.11 4.18 -9.46
C VAL A 57 -10.86 2.89 -8.68
N TYR A 58 -10.39 1.83 -9.36
CA TYR A 58 -10.02 0.58 -8.70
C TYR A 58 -8.90 0.75 -7.67
N ILE A 59 -7.87 1.55 -7.95
CA ILE A 59 -6.80 1.84 -7.00
C ILE A 59 -7.37 2.44 -5.71
N ILE A 60 -8.26 3.43 -5.81
CA ILE A 60 -8.86 4.06 -4.62
C ILE A 60 -9.77 3.09 -3.86
N MET A 61 -10.57 2.29 -4.57
CA MET A 61 -11.40 1.25 -3.94
C MET A 61 -10.54 0.24 -3.14
N HIS A 62 -9.45 -0.25 -3.74
CA HIS A 62 -8.54 -1.19 -3.07
C HIS A 62 -7.75 -0.54 -1.93
N GLN A 63 -7.37 0.74 -2.05
CA GLN A 63 -6.74 1.50 -0.98
C GLN A 63 -7.66 1.58 0.24
N LYS A 64 -8.91 2.04 0.06
CA LYS A 64 -9.91 2.13 1.13
C LYS A 64 -10.20 0.77 1.78
N GLN A 65 -10.38 -0.27 0.95
CA GLN A 65 -10.60 -1.63 1.46
C GLN A 65 -9.42 -2.10 2.33
N LYS A 66 -8.18 -1.90 1.86
CA LYS A 66 -6.99 -2.35 2.59
C LYS A 66 -6.73 -1.53 3.85
N GLU A 67 -7.05 -0.24 3.84
CA GLU A 67 -7.00 0.63 5.01
C GLU A 67 -7.97 0.16 6.10
N ASN A 68 -9.24 -0.08 5.73
CA ASN A 68 -10.25 -0.60 6.66
C ASN A 68 -9.87 -1.96 7.24
N LEU A 69 -9.30 -2.87 6.42
CA LEU A 69 -8.78 -4.15 6.90
C LEU A 69 -7.59 -3.99 7.85
N ARG A 70 -6.70 -3.02 7.60
CA ARG A 70 -5.58 -2.73 8.51
C ARG A 70 -6.06 -2.19 9.86
N LEU A 71 -7.13 -1.38 9.86
CA LEU A 71 -7.77 -0.90 11.08
C LEU A 71 -8.42 -2.04 11.85
N LEU A 72 -9.17 -2.91 11.17
CA LEU A 72 -9.80 -4.09 11.78
C LEU A 72 -8.77 -5.02 12.44
N TYR A 73 -7.69 -5.38 11.73
CA TYR A 73 -6.63 -6.25 12.26
C TYR A 73 -5.53 -5.48 13.00
N LYS A 74 -5.80 -4.25 13.46
CA LYS A 74 -4.87 -3.51 14.32
C LYS A 74 -4.78 -4.25 15.66
N ASN A 75 -3.57 -4.52 16.13
CA ASN A 75 -3.29 -5.26 17.37
C ASN A 75 -3.69 -6.75 17.43
N HIS A 76 -4.36 -7.29 16.43
CA HIS A 76 -4.57 -8.75 16.36
C HIS A 76 -3.23 -9.49 16.27
N LYS A 77 -3.08 -10.55 17.09
CA LYS A 77 -1.90 -11.43 17.09
C LYS A 77 -1.69 -12.08 15.71
N TYR A 78 -2.76 -12.59 15.12
CA TYR A 78 -2.74 -13.22 13.80
C TYR A 78 -3.37 -12.29 12.76
N LYS A 79 -2.58 -11.94 11.74
CA LYS A 79 -3.02 -11.15 10.60
C LYS A 79 -2.92 -11.97 9.32
N PRO A 80 -3.82 -11.74 8.35
CA PRO A 80 -3.67 -12.20 6.97
C PRO A 80 -2.28 -11.90 6.39
N LEU A 81 -1.73 -12.81 5.59
CA LEU A 81 -0.35 -12.73 5.06
C LEU A 81 -0.09 -11.47 4.23
N ASP A 82 -1.11 -10.98 3.53
CA ASP A 82 -1.11 -9.80 2.67
C ASP A 82 -1.07 -8.46 3.44
N LEU A 83 -1.44 -8.47 4.72
CA LEU A 83 -1.36 -7.32 5.63
C LEU A 83 -0.05 -7.28 6.43
N ARG A 84 0.68 -8.41 6.51
CA ARG A 84 1.96 -8.49 7.23
C ARG A 84 3.04 -7.63 6.54
N PRO A 85 4.04 -7.13 7.29
CA PRO A 85 5.16 -6.40 6.70
C PRO A 85 5.90 -7.24 5.65
N LYS A 86 6.15 -6.66 4.48
CA LYS A 86 6.92 -7.31 3.41
C LYS A 86 8.42 -7.17 3.71
N LYS A 87 8.97 -8.15 4.43
CA LYS A 87 10.41 -8.31 4.70
C LYS A 87 10.96 -9.54 3.99
N THR A 88 12.28 -9.68 3.88
CA THR A 88 12.91 -10.92 3.37
C THR A 88 12.66 -12.09 4.33
N ARG A 89 12.77 -13.33 3.84
CA ARG A 89 12.60 -14.53 4.68
C ARG A 89 13.60 -14.57 5.82
N ALA A 90 14.86 -14.21 5.56
CA ALA A 90 15.93 -14.14 6.56
C ALA A 90 15.55 -13.18 7.70
N ILE A 91 15.13 -11.95 7.38
CA ILE A 91 14.74 -10.96 8.39
C ILE A 91 13.52 -11.42 9.20
N ARG A 92 12.55 -12.12 8.59
CA ARG A 92 11.39 -12.65 9.32
C ARG A 92 11.74 -13.77 10.32
N ARG A 93 12.84 -14.49 10.10
CA ARG A 93 13.32 -15.57 10.98
C ARG A 93 14.32 -15.09 12.04
N ALA A 94 14.87 -13.89 11.88
CA ALA A 94 15.79 -13.30 12.84
C ALA A 94 15.13 -13.04 14.19
N LEU A 95 15.93 -13.03 15.26
CA LEU A 95 15.51 -12.65 16.60
C LEU A 95 15.02 -11.19 16.62
N THR A 96 14.10 -10.90 17.53
CA THR A 96 13.71 -9.51 17.80
C THR A 96 14.86 -8.75 18.46
N PRO A 97 15.00 -7.42 18.26
CA PRO A 97 16.02 -6.62 18.94
C PRO A 97 15.98 -6.76 20.47
N TYR A 98 14.77 -6.93 21.03
CA TYR A 98 14.58 -7.19 22.46
C TYR A 98 15.24 -8.51 22.90
N GLN A 99 15.02 -9.59 22.14
CA GLN A 99 15.64 -10.89 22.42
C GLN A 99 17.15 -10.84 22.23
N ALA A 100 17.63 -10.22 21.16
CA ALA A 100 19.06 -10.11 20.87
C ALA A 100 19.81 -9.27 21.91
N ASN A 101 19.17 -8.23 22.46
CA ASN A 101 19.76 -7.36 23.49
C ASN A 101 19.59 -7.89 24.92
N ARG A 102 18.93 -9.03 25.11
CA ARG A 102 18.65 -9.57 26.44
C ARG A 102 19.95 -10.08 27.05
N LYS A 103 20.31 -9.53 28.21
CA LYS A 103 21.54 -9.84 28.94
C LYS A 103 21.21 -10.64 30.18
N THR A 104 22.14 -11.50 30.60
CA THR A 104 21.98 -12.23 31.86
C THR A 104 22.14 -11.28 33.07
N PRO A 105 21.52 -11.56 34.23
CA PRO A 105 21.71 -10.74 35.43
C PRO A 105 23.18 -10.57 35.82
N LYS A 106 23.99 -11.62 35.62
CA LYS A 106 25.45 -11.61 35.85
C LYS A 106 26.15 -10.61 34.94
N GLU A 107 25.80 -10.61 33.65
CA GLU A 107 26.40 -9.72 32.66
C GLU A 107 25.98 -8.25 32.86
N ILE A 108 24.73 -8.01 33.28
CA ILE A 108 24.25 -6.67 33.66
C ILE A 108 25.08 -6.12 34.83
N ARG A 109 25.24 -6.91 35.90
CA ARG A 109 26.06 -6.52 37.06
C ARG A 109 27.50 -6.21 36.64
N LYS A 110 28.12 -7.07 35.81
CA LYS A 110 29.50 -6.86 35.32
C LYS A 110 29.63 -5.55 34.52
N ARG A 111 28.71 -5.27 33.59
CA ARG A 111 28.73 -4.01 32.81
C ARG A 111 28.50 -2.78 33.67
N SER A 112 27.64 -2.88 34.68
CA SER A 112 27.40 -1.77 35.61
C SER A 112 28.62 -1.48 36.49
N ALA A 113 29.33 -2.54 36.92
CA ALA A 113 30.54 -2.40 37.72
C ALA A 113 31.71 -1.82 36.90
N PHE A 114 31.86 -2.24 35.64
CA PHE A 114 32.97 -1.85 34.77
C PHE A 114 32.47 -1.27 33.43
N PRO A 115 31.94 -0.04 33.43
CA PRO A 115 31.54 0.60 32.19
C PRO A 115 32.78 0.95 31.35
N PRO A 116 32.71 0.84 30.01
CA PRO A 116 33.79 1.27 29.14
C PRO A 116 34.00 2.78 29.32
N ARG A 117 35.21 3.17 29.73
CA ARG A 117 35.57 4.57 29.93
C ARG A 117 36.27 5.09 28.68
N LYS A 118 35.92 6.30 28.27
CA LYS A 118 36.67 7.03 27.24
C LYS A 118 37.79 7.80 27.94
N TYR A 119 39.04 7.60 27.54
CA TYR A 119 40.20 8.30 28.07
C TYR A 119 41.20 8.60 26.95
N ALA A 120 42.07 9.57 27.18
CA ALA A 120 43.20 9.92 26.32
C ALA A 120 44.40 10.24 27.20
N LEU A 121 45.60 9.97 26.70
CA LEU A 121 46.85 10.36 27.35
C LEU A 121 47.31 11.69 26.74
N LYS A 122 47.75 12.60 27.61
CA LYS A 122 48.36 13.85 27.17
C LYS A 122 49.75 13.51 26.62
N VAL A 123 50.06 14.05 25.44
CA VAL A 123 51.43 14.07 24.90
C VAL A 123 52.23 15.13 25.64
#